data_AF-A0A956VWY8-F1
#
_entry.id   AF-A0A956VWY8-F1
#
_cell.length_a   1.000
_cell.length_b   1.000
_cell.length_c   1.000
_cell.angle_alpha   90.00
_cell.angle_beta   90.00
_cell.angle_gamma   90.00
#
_symmetry.space_group_name_H-M   'P 1'
#
loop_
_entity.id
_entity.type
_entity.pdbx_description
1 polymer ?
#
loop_
_entity_poly.entity_id
_entity_poly.type
_entity_poly.pdbx_seq_one_letter_code
_entity_poly.pdbx_strand_id
1 'polypeptide(L)'
;AGSIFASAEPFAEGLVHTGTKLGIDEFVLVQWLAPFASEAPEFLVAGILAYRGRATVAMGALLSSKVNQWTLLIGGLPIAYAVSGGHVEGLPLDLRQKEELFLTAAQSYFALAVVMSLSLSGREA
;
A
#
# COMPACT_ATOMS: atom_id res chain seq x y z
N ALA A 1 7.65 -7.65 -15.94
CA ALA A 1 7.91 -6.19 -15.99
C ALA A 1 7.12 -5.52 -17.11
N GLY A 2 7.32 -5.89 -18.38
CA GLY A 2 6.61 -5.25 -19.52
C GLY A 2 5.09 -5.29 -19.45
N SER A 3 4.50 -6.40 -18.99
CA SER A 3 3.04 -6.48 -18.78
C SER A 3 2.52 -5.53 -17.70
N ILE A 4 3.26 -5.36 -16.60
CA ILE A 4 2.89 -4.44 -15.52
C ILE A 4 2.97 -3.00 -16.01
N PHE A 5 4.08 -2.63 -16.66
CA PHE A 5 4.28 -1.28 -17.19
C PHE A 5 3.20 -0.90 -18.21
N ALA A 6 2.84 -1.82 -19.11
CA ALA A 6 1.80 -1.58 -20.11
C ALA A 6 0.37 -1.55 -19.53
N SER A 7 0.14 -2.10 -18.33
CA SER A 7 -1.20 -2.23 -17.74
C SER A 7 -1.47 -1.23 -16.61
N ALA A 8 -0.42 -0.69 -15.97
CA ALA A 8 -0.54 0.14 -14.78
C ALA A 8 -1.33 1.44 -15.02
N GLU A 9 -0.98 2.18 -16.08
CA GLU A 9 -1.67 3.42 -16.46
C GLU A 9 -3.12 3.16 -16.91
N PRO A 10 -3.41 2.23 -17.86
CA PRO A 10 -4.78 1.89 -18.22
C PRO A 10 -5.65 1.41 -17.04
N PHE A 11 -5.05 0.69 -16.09
CA PHE A 11 -5.74 0.27 -14.87
C PHE A 11 -6.08 1.48 -13.98
N ALA A 12 -5.12 2.35 -13.69
CA ALA A 12 -5.32 3.51 -12.83
C ALA A 12 -6.36 4.49 -13.42
N GLU A 13 -6.21 4.84 -14.71
CA GLU A 13 -7.16 5.72 -15.40
C GLU A 13 -8.55 5.07 -15.50
N GLY A 14 -8.60 3.78 -15.85
CA GLY A 14 -9.85 3.04 -15.94
C GLY A 14 -10.61 2.97 -14.62
N LEU A 15 -9.88 2.80 -13.50
CA LEU A 15 -10.44 2.79 -12.15
C LEU A 15 -11.10 4.13 -11.80
N VAL A 16 -10.37 5.24 -11.98
CA VAL A 16 -10.85 6.59 -11.68
C VAL A 16 -12.02 6.96 -12.60
N HIS A 17 -11.89 6.75 -13.91
CA HIS A 17 -12.93 7.06 -14.89
C HIS A 17 -14.22 6.27 -14.65
N THR A 18 -14.11 4.99 -14.31
CA THR A 18 -15.28 4.16 -14.03
C THR A 18 -15.93 4.56 -12.71
N GLY A 19 -15.15 4.73 -11.65
CA GLY A 19 -15.70 5.05 -10.33
C GLY A 19 -16.34 6.45 -10.28
N THR A 20 -15.73 7.45 -10.93
CA THR A 20 -16.32 8.80 -11.04
C THR A 20 -17.64 8.81 -11.82
N LYS A 21 -17.77 8.01 -12.89
CA LYS A 21 -19.06 7.80 -13.59
C LYS A 21 -20.14 7.18 -12.71
N LEU A 22 -19.74 6.36 -11.73
CA LEU A 22 -20.63 5.76 -10.74
C LEU A 22 -20.89 6.68 -9.53
N GLY A 23 -20.33 7.90 -9.53
CA GLY A 23 -20.47 8.86 -8.43
C GLY A 23 -19.65 8.51 -7.19
N ILE A 24 -18.61 7.67 -7.33
CA ILE A 24 -17.69 7.31 -6.25
C ILE A 24 -16.58 8.34 -6.18
N ASP A 25 -16.27 8.79 -4.97
CA ASP A 25 -15.19 9.71 -4.67
C ASP A 25 -13.82 9.15 -5.10
N GLU A 26 -13.02 9.96 -5.79
CA GLU A 26 -11.72 9.54 -6.33
C GLU A 26 -10.75 9.12 -5.24
N PHE A 27 -10.79 9.79 -4.08
CA PHE A 27 -9.94 9.40 -2.96
C PHE A 27 -10.30 8.01 -2.45
N VAL A 28 -11.58 7.62 -2.43
CA VAL A 28 -11.97 6.23 -2.10
C VAL A 28 -11.40 5.24 -3.11
N LEU A 29 -11.46 5.57 -4.40
CA LEU A 29 -10.93 4.71 -5.46
C LEU A 29 -9.41 4.52 -5.34
N VAL A 30 -8.68 5.62 -5.21
CA VAL A 30 -7.21 5.63 -5.18
C VAL A 30 -6.66 5.10 -3.87
N GLN A 31 -7.23 5.47 -2.73
CA GLN A 31 -6.72 5.08 -1.41
C GLN A 31 -7.13 3.66 -1.01
N TRP A 32 -8.31 3.19 -1.41
CA TRP A 32 -8.83 1.92 -0.91
C TRP A 32 -8.99 0.87 -2.01
N LEU A 33 -9.64 1.20 -3.12
CA LEU A 33 -9.97 0.21 -4.13
C LEU A 33 -8.75 -0.22 -4.95
N ALA A 34 -7.89 0.72 -5.35
CA ALA A 34 -6.66 0.42 -6.08
C ALA A 34 -5.72 -0.51 -5.26
N PRO A 35 -5.37 -0.17 -4.00
CA PRO A 35 -4.55 -1.05 -3.15
C PRO A 35 -5.20 -2.41 -2.89
N PHE A 36 -6.52 -2.44 -2.66
CA PHE A 36 -7.23 -3.70 -2.49
C PHE A 36 -7.05 -4.63 -3.70
N ALA A 37 -7.20 -4.10 -4.91
CA ALA A 37 -7.03 -4.87 -6.14
C ALA A 37 -5.57 -5.27 -6.39
N SER A 38 -4.61 -4.38 -6.15
CA SER A 38 -3.19 -4.62 -6.44
C SER A 38 -2.52 -5.53 -5.42
N GLU A 39 -2.96 -5.52 -4.15
CA GLU A 39 -2.42 -6.34 -3.07
C GLU A 39 -3.15 -7.69 -2.90
N ALA A 40 -4.34 -7.86 -3.48
CA ALA A 40 -5.11 -9.10 -3.39
C ALA A 40 -4.31 -10.38 -3.74
N PRO A 41 -3.47 -10.42 -4.80
CA PRO A 41 -2.65 -11.60 -5.08
C PRO A 41 -1.68 -11.95 -3.95
N GLU A 42 -1.10 -10.94 -3.29
CA GLU A 42 -0.18 -11.14 -2.17
C GLU A 42 -0.93 -11.74 -0.96
N PHE A 43 -2.06 -11.14 -0.58
CA PHE A 43 -2.89 -11.65 0.52
C PHE A 43 -3.38 -13.08 0.26
N LEU A 44 -3.75 -13.39 -0.98
CA LEU A 44 -4.18 -14.74 -1.36
C LEU A 44 -3.04 -15.76 -1.16
N VAL A 45 -1.82 -15.42 -1.58
CA VAL A 45 -0.65 -16.31 -1.40
C VAL A 45 -0.32 -16.47 0.09
N ALA A 46 -0.32 -15.39 0.86
CA ALA A 46 -0.11 -15.44 2.31
C ALA A 46 -1.17 -16.32 3.00
N GLY A 47 -2.44 -16.17 2.62
CA GLY A 47 -3.55 -16.99 3.12
C GLY A 47 -3.39 -18.47 2.80
N ILE A 48 -2.98 -18.83 1.56
CA ILE A 48 -2.70 -20.22 1.18
C ILE A 48 -1.55 -20.79 2.03
N LEU A 49 -0.48 -20.02 2.26
CA LEU A 49 0.63 -20.46 3.09
C LEU A 49 0.20 -20.71 4.53
N ALA A 50 -0.57 -19.79 5.11
CA ALA A 50 -1.14 -19.94 6.45
C ALA A 50 -2.04 -21.19 6.54
N TYR A 51 -2.94 -21.38 5.57
CA TYR A 51 -3.81 -22.56 5.48
C TYR A 51 -3.03 -23.89 5.39
N ARG A 52 -1.86 -23.88 4.75
CA ARG A 52 -0.95 -25.03 4.68
C ARG A 52 -0.06 -25.21 5.92
N GLY A 53 -0.38 -24.54 7.03
CA GLY A 53 0.39 -24.63 8.28
C GLY A 53 1.72 -23.87 8.26
N ARG A 54 1.94 -22.98 7.27
CA ARG A 54 3.17 -22.17 7.13
C ARG A 54 2.96 -20.72 7.57
N ALA A 55 2.28 -20.54 8.71
CA ALA A 55 1.91 -19.21 9.21
C ALA A 55 3.11 -18.28 9.43
N THR A 56 4.24 -18.77 9.92
CA THR A 56 5.46 -17.95 10.11
C THR A 56 6.00 -17.41 8.78
N VAL A 57 5.95 -18.21 7.71
CA VAL A 57 6.39 -17.79 6.37
C VAL A 57 5.42 -16.76 5.79
N ALA A 58 4.11 -17.00 5.93
CA ALA A 58 3.08 -16.05 5.51
C ALA A 58 3.24 -14.69 6.22
N MET A 59 3.42 -14.71 7.54
CA MET A 59 3.63 -13.51 8.34
C MET A 59 4.92 -12.79 7.95
N GLY A 60 6.02 -13.52 7.76
CA GLY A 60 7.28 -12.95 7.30
C GLY A 60 7.15 -12.24 5.95
N ALA A 61 6.39 -12.81 5.01
CA ALA A 61 6.11 -12.18 3.72
C ALA A 61 5.35 -10.85 3.88
N LEU A 62 4.24 -10.85 4.64
CA LEU A 62 3.42 -9.66 4.86
C LEU A 62 4.19 -8.55 5.59
N LEU A 63 4.95 -8.90 6.64
CA LEU A 63 5.80 -7.94 7.35
C LEU A 63 6.87 -7.35 6.43
N SER A 64 7.52 -8.18 5.62
CA SER A 64 8.51 -7.72 4.66
C SER A 64 7.91 -6.80 3.60
N SER A 65 6.70 -7.08 3.12
CA SER A 65 5.99 -6.22 2.18
C SER A 65 5.65 -4.88 2.79
N LYS A 66 5.16 -4.85 4.04
CA LYS A 66 4.90 -3.59 4.74
C LYS A 66 6.16 -2.74 4.91
N VAL A 67 7.31 -3.35 5.23
CA VAL A 67 8.61 -2.66 5.28
C VAL A 67 8.96 -2.06 3.92
N ASN A 68 8.82 -2.82 2.84
CA ASN A 68 9.09 -2.33 1.49
C ASN A 68 8.18 -1.15 1.10
N GLN A 69 6.88 -1.23 1.41
CA GLN A 69 5.94 -0.13 1.15
C GLN A 69 6.26 1.11 1.99
N TRP A 70 6.56 0.97 3.27
CA TRP A 70 6.82 2.13 4.13
C TRP A 70 8.19 2.78 3.89
N THR A 71 9.10 2.10 3.18
CA THR A 71 10.45 2.61 2.88
C THR A 71 10.61 2.94 1.41
N LEU A 72 10.66 1.92 0.55
CA LEU A 72 10.97 2.07 -0.87
C LEU A 72 9.86 2.82 -1.62
N LEU A 73 8.59 2.51 -1.36
CA LEU A 73 7.48 3.17 -2.04
C LEU A 73 7.38 4.64 -1.61
N ILE A 74 7.39 4.92 -0.30
CA ILE A 74 7.35 6.31 0.21
C ILE A 74 8.55 7.13 -0.25
N GLY A 75 9.76 6.56 -0.23
CA GLY A 75 10.95 7.24 -0.73
C GLY A 75 10.98 7.39 -2.25
N GLY A 76 10.37 6.46 -2.97
CA GLY A 76 10.31 6.45 -4.43
C GLY A 76 9.35 7.49 -5.01
N LEU A 77 8.25 7.81 -4.33
CA LEU A 77 7.25 8.77 -4.81
C LEU A 77 7.81 10.18 -5.07
N PRO A 78 8.53 10.82 -4.13
CA PRO A 78 9.18 12.12 -4.39
C PRO A 78 10.22 12.06 -5.53
N ILE A 79 10.93 10.94 -5.67
CA ILE A 79 11.90 10.75 -6.75
C ILE A 79 11.18 10.69 -8.10
N ALA A 80 10.12 9.89 -8.20
CA ALA A 80 9.32 9.78 -9.41
C ALA A 80 8.69 11.13 -9.80
N TYR A 81 8.21 11.90 -8.81
CA TYR A 81 7.69 13.25 -9.00
C TYR A 81 8.74 14.23 -9.53
N ALA A 82 9.94 14.23 -8.94
CA ALA A 82 11.04 15.10 -9.39
C ALA A 82 11.49 14.76 -10.82
N VAL A 83 11.59 13.46 -11.14
CA VAL A 83 11.98 12.98 -12.47
C VAL A 83 10.91 13.30 -13.53
N SER A 84 9.63 13.13 -13.22
CA SER A 84 8.55 13.43 -14.17
C SER A 84 8.35 14.93 -14.40
N GLY A 85 8.58 15.76 -13.37
CA GLY A 85 8.49 17.21 -13.45
C GLY A 85 9.74 17.92 -14.00
N GLY A 86 10.89 17.23 -14.08
CA GLY A 86 12.15 17.82 -14.54
C GLY A 86 12.77 18.82 -13.57
N HIS A 87 12.37 18.81 -12.30
CA HIS A 87 12.83 19.73 -11.25
C HIS A 87 13.08 18.97 -9.93
N VAL A 88 13.94 19.52 -9.07
CA VAL A 88 14.25 18.95 -7.75
C VAL A 88 13.42 19.67 -6.68
N GLU A 89 12.11 19.48 -6.74
CA GLU A 89 11.17 19.94 -5.72
C GLU A 89 10.60 18.75 -4.94
N GLY A 90 10.30 18.97 -3.67
CA GLY A 90 9.66 17.95 -2.83
C GLY A 90 8.22 17.71 -3.29
N LEU A 91 7.73 16.49 -3.13
CA LEU A 91 6.33 16.15 -3.39
C LEU A 91 5.42 17.00 -2.47
N PRO A 92 4.60 17.92 -3.01
CA PRO A 92 3.72 18.73 -2.20
C PRO A 92 2.65 17.84 -1.56
N LEU A 93 2.46 18.02 -0.26
CA LEU A 93 1.39 17.35 0.49
C LEU A 93 0.39 18.39 0.99
N ASP A 94 -0.88 18.21 0.63
CA ASP A 94 -1.98 18.98 1.18
C ASP A 94 -2.23 18.61 2.66
N LEU A 95 -3.21 19.28 3.29
CA LEU A 95 -3.51 19.04 4.70
C LEU A 95 -4.00 17.61 4.95
N ARG A 96 -4.88 17.10 4.09
CA ARG A 96 -5.44 15.75 4.20
C ARG A 96 -4.35 14.69 4.06
N GLN A 97 -3.48 14.82 3.09
CA GLN A 97 -2.37 13.89 2.85
C GLN A 97 -1.38 13.88 4.02
N LYS A 98 -1.13 15.02 4.67
CA LYS A 98 -0.35 15.07 5.90
C LYS A 98 -1.03 14.32 7.04
N GLU A 99 -2.34 14.52 7.21
CA GLU A 99 -3.14 13.80 8.22
C GLU A 99 -3.12 12.28 7.98
N GLU A 100 -3.32 11.84 6.74
CA GLU A 100 -3.25 10.43 6.33
C GLU A 100 -1.85 9.83 6.56
N LEU A 101 -0.79 10.60 6.29
CA LEU A 101 0.58 10.18 6.57
C LEU A 101 0.81 9.99 8.08
N PHE A 102 0.34 10.92 8.91
CA PHE A 102 0.41 10.79 10.37
C PHE A 102 -0.41 9.61 10.90
N LEU A 103 -1.62 9.41 10.36
CA LEU A 103 -2.47 8.27 10.72
C LEU A 103 -1.78 6.94 10.38
N THR A 104 -1.19 6.85 9.20
CA THR A 104 -0.47 5.65 8.76
C THR A 104 0.81 5.42 9.57
N ALA A 105 1.51 6.48 9.96
CA ALA A 105 2.66 6.40 10.85
C ALA A 105 2.26 5.91 12.25
N ALA A 106 1.16 6.42 12.80
CA ALA A 106 0.63 5.98 14.09
C ALA A 106 0.22 4.50 14.06
N GLN A 107 -0.47 4.06 13.01
CA GLN A 107 -0.79 2.65 12.80
C GLN A 107 0.47 1.78 12.72
N SER A 108 1.48 2.25 11.98
CA SER A 108 2.75 1.51 11.81
C SER A 108 3.52 1.40 13.14
N TYR A 109 3.50 2.45 13.95
CA TYR A 109 4.09 2.43 15.30
C TYR A 109 3.36 1.45 16.22
N PHE A 110 2.02 1.45 16.20
CA PHE A 110 1.23 0.49 16.96
C PHE A 110 1.50 -0.96 16.51
N ALA A 111 1.54 -1.22 15.20
CA ALA A 111 1.86 -2.54 14.65
C ALA A 111 3.26 -3.01 15.07
N LEU A 112 4.25 -2.11 15.09
CA LEU A 112 5.57 -2.42 15.63
C LEU A 112 5.45 -2.86 17.09
N ALA A 113 4.70 -2.14 17.93
CA ALA A 113 4.53 -2.48 19.34
C ALA A 113 3.92 -3.87 19.56
N VAL A 114 2.95 -4.27 18.73
CA VAL A 114 2.36 -5.62 18.76
C VAL A 114 3.42 -6.68 18.40
N VAL A 115 4.15 -6.47 17.30
CA VAL A 115 5.11 -7.46 16.77
C VAL A 115 6.41 -7.54 17.59
N MET A 116 6.73 -6.52 18.40
CA MET A 116 7.91 -6.52 19.29
C MET A 116 7.94 -7.72 20.26
N SER A 117 6.77 -8.26 20.63
CA SER A 117 6.68 -9.44 21.49
C SER A 117 7.03 -10.76 20.77
N LEU A 118 7.22 -10.72 19.45
CA LEU A 118 7.37 -11.88 18.54
C LEU A 118 6.21 -12.88 18.66
N SER A 119 5.07 -12.43 19.18
CA SER A 119 3.84 -13.17 19.31
C SER A 119 2.66 -12.29 18.89
N LEU A 120 1.58 -12.92 18.42
CA LEU A 120 0.36 -12.23 18.03
C LEU A 120 -0.81 -12.99 18.66
N SER A 121 -1.46 -12.36 19.61
CA SER A 121 -2.67 -12.89 20.24
C SER A 121 -3.91 -12.51 19.43
N GLY A 122 -4.99 -13.27 19.58
CA GLY A 122 -6.27 -12.95 18.92
C GLY A 122 -6.95 -11.66 19.42
N ARG A 123 -6.39 -10.95 20.41
CA ARG A 123 -6.84 -9.62 20.83
C ARG A 123 -6.11 -8.49 20.09
N GLU A 124 -4.92 -8.78 19.57
CA GLU A 124 -4.08 -7.83 18.83
C GLU A 124 -4.32 -7.94 17.32
N ALA A 125 -4.81 -9.09 16.85
CA ALA A 125 -5.23 -9.36 15.48
C ALA A 125 -6.65 -8.86 15.21
#